data_AF-A0A2S2PSK3-F1
#
_entry.id   AF-A0A2S2PSK3-F1
#
_cell.length_a   1.000
_cell.length_b   1.000
_cell.length_c   1.000
_cell.angle_alpha   90.00
_cell.angle_beta   90.00
_cell.angle_gamma   90.00
#
_symmetry.space_group_name_H-M   'P 1'
#
loop_
_entity.id
_entity.type
_entity.pdbx_description
1 polymer ?
#
loop_
_entity_poly.entity_id
_entity_poly.type
_entity_poly.pdbx_seq_one_letter_code
_entity_poly.pdbx_strand_id
1 'polypeptide(L)'
;PSFAGVCAEIMPFLLQVINNSEARSAENISATENAVSAIAKILEFNSSAVNVNEILPLWLCNLPVCEDTDEAPFVYGYLCKLIENHHPLVLGQNNSNIPSLIRIIAEAFLRDAIDRSHSVAQRMIMIVNGIQVITVFYLHLIKYKVYTYIIITDFYINYIFSNFFFILI
;
A
#
# COMPACT_ATOMS: atom_id res chain seq x y z
N PRO A 1 -9.01 20.37 17.54
CA PRO A 1 -8.10 20.89 18.61
C PRO A 1 -8.18 20.15 19.96
N SER A 2 -9.38 19.79 20.45
CA SER A 2 -9.54 19.29 21.84
C SER A 2 -8.92 17.92 22.14
N PHE A 3 -8.70 17.06 21.13
CA PHE A 3 -8.18 15.70 21.34
C PHE A 3 -6.72 15.52 20.89
N ALA A 4 -6.09 16.53 20.28
CA ALA A 4 -4.75 16.40 19.71
C ALA A 4 -3.72 15.97 20.77
N GLY A 5 -3.77 16.56 21.97
CA GLY A 5 -2.90 16.18 23.10
C GLY A 5 -3.08 14.71 23.51
N VAL A 6 -4.32 14.26 23.66
CA VAL A 6 -4.65 12.87 24.01
C VAL A 6 -4.18 11.90 22.92
N CYS A 7 -4.36 12.26 21.64
CA CYS A 7 -3.86 11.45 20.52
C CYS A 7 -2.32 11.35 20.53
N ALA A 8 -1.62 12.39 20.95
CA ALA A 8 -0.17 12.35 21.11
C ALA A 8 0.27 11.50 22.30
N GLU A 9 -0.44 11.56 23.41
CA GLU A 9 -0.18 10.75 24.60
C GLU A 9 -0.40 9.25 24.35
N ILE A 10 -1.42 8.86 23.57
CA ILE A 10 -1.72 7.45 23.32
C ILE A 10 -0.84 6.81 22.23
N MET A 11 -0.29 7.62 21.32
CA MET A 11 0.47 7.15 20.16
C MET A 11 1.61 6.17 20.51
N PRO A 12 2.47 6.43 21.54
CA PRO A 12 3.54 5.50 21.89
C PRO A 12 3.02 4.12 22.30
N PHE A 13 1.84 4.03 22.93
CA PHE A 13 1.24 2.76 23.33
C PHE A 13 0.72 1.98 22.12
N LEU A 14 0.08 2.66 21.16
CA LEU A 14 -0.33 2.03 19.90
C LEU A 14 0.88 1.52 19.11
N LEU A 15 1.98 2.30 19.09
CA LEU A 15 3.24 1.89 18.47
C LEU A 15 3.86 0.67 19.16
N GLN A 16 3.75 0.54 20.48
CA GLN A 16 4.22 -0.67 21.20
C GLN A 16 3.42 -1.91 20.81
N VAL A 17 2.10 -1.78 20.65
CA VAL A 17 1.24 -2.90 20.25
C VAL A 17 1.63 -3.42 18.86
N ILE A 18 1.78 -2.53 17.87
CA ILE A 18 2.10 -2.95 16.50
C ILE A 18 3.55 -3.44 16.33
N ASN A 19 4.47 -3.02 17.20
CA ASN A 19 5.87 -3.45 17.16
C ASN A 19 6.18 -4.63 18.09
N ASN A 20 5.17 -5.19 18.77
CA ASN A 20 5.36 -6.39 19.59
C ASN A 20 5.78 -7.57 18.69
N SER A 21 6.75 -8.38 19.14
CA SER A 21 7.22 -9.55 18.39
C SER A 21 6.12 -10.59 18.11
N GLU A 22 5.10 -10.64 18.97
CA GLU A 22 3.95 -11.53 18.85
C GLU A 22 2.71 -10.80 18.30
N ALA A 23 2.84 -9.59 17.75
CA ALA A 23 1.73 -8.78 17.26
C ALA A 23 0.89 -9.48 16.17
N ARG A 24 1.50 -10.41 15.43
CA ARG A 24 0.82 -11.19 14.37
C ARG A 24 0.49 -12.63 14.76
N SER A 25 0.58 -12.98 16.05
CA SER A 25 0.07 -14.27 16.53
C SER A 25 -1.46 -14.32 16.41
N ALA A 26 -2.04 -15.51 16.37
CA ALA A 26 -3.48 -15.69 16.25
C ALA A 26 -4.25 -15.04 17.42
N GLU A 27 -3.63 -14.96 18.59
CA GLU A 27 -4.20 -14.37 19.80
C GLU A 27 -4.20 -12.84 19.77
N ASN A 28 -3.18 -12.24 19.13
CA ASN A 28 -2.94 -10.80 19.20
C ASN A 28 -3.37 -10.04 17.93
N ILE A 29 -3.52 -10.74 16.79
CA ILE A 29 -3.75 -10.11 15.48
C ILE A 29 -4.92 -9.12 15.49
N SER A 30 -6.04 -9.47 16.13
CA SER A 30 -7.22 -8.59 16.21
C SER A 30 -6.94 -7.28 16.96
N ALA A 31 -6.21 -7.34 18.08
CA ALA A 31 -5.83 -6.14 18.83
C ALA A 31 -4.81 -5.29 18.06
N THR A 32 -3.88 -5.94 17.36
CA THR A 32 -2.88 -5.28 16.53
C THR A 32 -3.51 -4.56 15.35
N GLU A 33 -4.43 -5.20 14.61
CA GLU A 33 -5.13 -4.57 13.48
C GLU A 33 -5.97 -3.37 13.93
N ASN A 34 -6.64 -3.48 15.08
CA ASN A 34 -7.32 -2.36 15.73
C ASN A 34 -6.37 -1.20 16.04
N ALA A 35 -5.17 -1.49 16.57
CA ALA A 35 -4.15 -0.46 16.80
C ALA A 35 -3.67 0.19 15.50
N VAL A 36 -3.47 -0.59 14.43
CA VAL A 36 -3.13 -0.08 13.10
C VAL A 36 -4.21 0.86 12.57
N SER A 37 -5.48 0.53 12.73
CA SER A 37 -6.59 1.40 12.35
C SER A 37 -6.68 2.67 13.20
N ALA A 38 -6.51 2.56 14.52
CA ALA A 38 -6.48 3.71 15.42
C ALA A 38 -5.37 4.70 15.04
N ILE A 39 -4.17 4.20 14.69
CA ILE A 39 -3.08 5.04 14.19
C ILE A 39 -3.48 5.73 12.90
N ALA A 40 -4.07 5.02 11.92
CA ALA A 40 -4.54 5.62 10.66
C ALA A 40 -5.51 6.77 10.92
N LYS A 41 -6.51 6.57 11.79
CA LYS A 41 -7.50 7.60 12.17
C LYS A 41 -6.85 8.81 12.84
N ILE A 42 -5.88 8.61 13.73
CA ILE A 42 -5.14 9.71 14.37
C ILE A 42 -4.35 10.50 13.33
N LEU A 43 -3.60 9.81 12.46
CA LEU A 43 -2.80 10.48 11.43
C LEU A 43 -3.67 11.26 10.45
N GLU A 44 -4.83 10.73 10.07
CA GLU A 44 -5.74 11.37 9.14
C GLU A 44 -6.46 12.58 9.74
N PHE A 45 -7.01 12.47 10.94
CA PHE A 45 -7.95 13.45 11.48
C PHE A 45 -7.37 14.33 12.59
N ASN A 46 -6.27 13.93 13.23
CA ASN A 46 -5.76 14.61 14.42
C ASN A 46 -4.24 14.54 14.57
N SER A 47 -3.53 14.79 13.46
CA SER A 47 -2.07 14.67 13.40
C SER A 47 -1.29 15.89 13.92
N SER A 48 -1.96 16.97 14.32
CA SER A 48 -1.29 18.25 14.63
C SER A 48 -0.31 18.20 15.81
N ALA A 49 -0.42 17.19 16.68
CA ALA A 49 0.43 17.01 17.85
C ALA A 49 1.33 15.76 17.78
N VAL A 50 1.38 15.07 16.64
CA VAL A 50 2.21 13.85 16.45
C VAL A 50 3.16 14.00 15.28
N ASN A 51 4.31 13.32 15.35
CA ASN A 51 5.28 13.33 14.26
C ASN A 51 4.90 12.32 13.16
N VAL A 52 4.08 12.76 12.21
CA VAL A 52 3.61 11.93 11.09
C VAL A 52 4.77 11.28 10.32
N ASN A 53 5.89 11.98 10.14
CA ASN A 53 7.02 11.49 9.35
C ASN A 53 7.71 10.27 9.99
N GLU A 54 7.69 10.17 11.31
CA GLU A 54 8.27 9.04 12.04
C GLU A 54 7.29 7.87 12.17
N ILE A 55 6.00 8.18 12.34
CA ILE A 55 4.97 7.17 12.59
C ILE A 55 4.54 6.47 11.29
N LEU A 56 4.47 7.22 10.18
CA LEU A 56 3.90 6.73 8.94
C LEU A 56 4.65 5.51 8.35
N PRO A 57 6.00 5.47 8.33
CA PRO A 57 6.74 4.27 7.89
C PRO A 57 6.44 3.04 8.77
N LEU A 58 6.35 3.22 10.10
CA LEU A 58 6.05 2.13 11.04
C LEU A 58 4.64 1.57 10.83
N TRP A 59 3.68 2.47 10.60
CA TRP A 59 2.30 2.10 10.26
C TRP A 59 2.24 1.32 8.94
N LEU A 60 2.95 1.79 7.91
CA LEU A 60 2.96 1.15 6.58
C LEU A 60 3.54 -0.27 6.61
N CYS A 61 4.58 -0.51 7.43
CA CYS A 61 5.16 -1.84 7.64
C CYS A 61 4.19 -2.82 8.32
N ASN A 62 3.13 -2.32 8.95
CA ASN A 62 2.09 -3.10 9.60
C ASN A 62 0.84 -3.29 8.72
N LEU A 63 0.97 -3.17 7.41
CA LEU A 63 -0.07 -3.58 6.48
C LEU A 63 0.30 -4.94 5.84
N PRO A 64 -0.70 -5.78 5.50
CA PRO A 64 -2.14 -5.48 5.45
C PRO A 64 -2.91 -5.67 6.78
N VAL A 65 -4.16 -5.19 6.77
CA VAL A 65 -5.20 -5.45 7.78
C VAL A 65 -6.27 -6.30 7.09
N CYS A 66 -6.46 -7.54 7.55
CA CYS A 66 -7.27 -8.52 6.84
C CYS A 66 -8.33 -9.20 7.70
N GLU A 67 -8.14 -9.29 9.01
CA GLU A 67 -9.07 -9.97 9.90
C GLU A 67 -10.21 -9.03 10.33
N ASP A 68 -9.91 -7.73 10.48
CA ASP A 68 -10.90 -6.72 10.87
C ASP A 68 -11.50 -6.00 9.64
N THR A 69 -12.59 -6.55 9.11
CA THR A 69 -13.29 -5.99 7.93
C THR A 69 -14.00 -4.68 8.21
N ASP A 70 -14.34 -4.38 9.46
CA ASP A 70 -14.97 -3.13 9.86
C ASP A 70 -13.95 -1.98 9.88
N GLU A 71 -12.70 -2.31 10.21
CA GLU A 71 -11.61 -1.34 10.28
C GLU A 71 -10.83 -1.17 8.96
N ALA A 72 -10.80 -2.20 8.10
CA ALA A 72 -10.14 -2.18 6.81
C ALA A 72 -10.48 -0.96 5.93
N PRO A 73 -11.75 -0.49 5.80
CA PRO A 73 -12.07 0.69 5.01
C PRO A 73 -11.37 1.98 5.47
N PHE A 74 -11.15 2.15 6.77
CA PHE A 74 -10.45 3.33 7.30
C PHE A 74 -8.95 3.26 6.99
N VAL A 75 -8.35 2.08 7.19
CA VAL A 75 -6.94 1.83 6.90
C VAL A 75 -6.63 2.03 5.42
N TYR A 76 -7.38 1.36 4.54
CA TYR A 76 -7.16 1.46 3.10
C TYR A 76 -7.63 2.80 2.52
N GLY A 77 -8.64 3.43 3.12
CA GLY A 77 -9.09 4.77 2.73
C GLY A 77 -7.99 5.81 2.95
N TYR A 78 -7.32 5.75 4.09
CA TYR A 78 -6.16 6.58 4.41
C TYR A 78 -4.96 6.25 3.49
N LEU A 79 -4.68 4.97 3.25
CA LEU A 79 -3.63 4.54 2.32
C LEU A 79 -3.85 5.12 0.91
N CYS A 80 -5.07 5.01 0.37
CA CYS A 80 -5.43 5.55 -0.94
C CYS A 80 -5.19 7.06 -0.99
N LYS A 81 -5.61 7.78 0.05
CA LYS A 81 -5.40 9.24 0.17
C LYS A 81 -3.92 9.61 0.13
N LEU A 82 -3.05 8.84 0.79
CA LEU A 82 -1.61 9.09 0.77
C LEU A 82 -0.98 8.81 -0.61
N ILE A 83 -1.44 7.77 -1.29
CA ILE A 83 -0.97 7.44 -2.66
C ILE A 83 -1.41 8.51 -3.66
N GLU A 84 -2.69 8.90 -3.62
CA GLU A 84 -3.27 9.93 -4.48
C GLU A 84 -2.60 11.30 -4.28
N ASN A 85 -2.19 11.61 -3.05
CA ASN A 85 -1.44 12.82 -2.72
C ASN A 85 0.07 12.72 -2.99
N HIS A 86 0.55 11.63 -3.61
CA HIS A 86 1.96 11.37 -3.89
C HIS A 86 2.87 11.50 -2.66
N HIS A 87 2.43 11.00 -1.50
CA HIS A 87 3.17 11.17 -0.26
C HIS A 87 4.55 10.49 -0.33
N PRO A 88 5.67 11.22 -0.16
CA PRO A 88 7.01 10.71 -0.48
C PRO A 88 7.42 9.52 0.40
N LEU A 89 7.00 9.49 1.67
CA LEU A 89 7.26 8.36 2.57
C LEU A 89 6.46 7.10 2.22
N VAL A 90 5.32 7.22 1.53
CA VAL A 90 4.51 6.07 1.13
C VAL A 90 5.00 5.51 -0.19
N LEU A 91 5.22 6.36 -1.19
CA LEU A 91 5.71 5.93 -2.49
C LEU A 91 7.19 5.53 -2.46
N GLY A 92 7.97 6.08 -1.51
CA GLY A 92 9.41 5.89 -1.46
C GLY A 92 10.13 6.70 -2.54
N GLN A 93 11.45 6.77 -2.42
CA GLN A 93 12.27 7.48 -3.39
C GLN A 93 12.14 6.82 -4.77
N ASN A 94 11.86 7.63 -5.80
CA ASN A 94 11.59 7.14 -7.15
C ASN A 94 10.48 6.07 -7.22
N ASN A 95 9.48 6.16 -6.35
CA ASN A 95 8.35 5.22 -6.27
C ASN A 95 8.75 3.76 -5.95
N SER A 96 9.85 3.57 -5.21
CA SER A 96 10.39 2.25 -4.84
C SER A 96 9.40 1.34 -4.12
N ASN A 97 8.40 1.90 -3.44
CA ASN A 97 7.46 1.13 -2.63
C ASN A 97 6.23 0.64 -3.41
N ILE A 98 6.05 1.07 -4.67
CA ILE A 98 4.90 0.67 -5.51
C ILE A 98 4.66 -0.85 -5.52
N PRO A 99 5.68 -1.72 -5.71
CA PRO A 99 5.45 -3.17 -5.70
C PRO A 99 4.90 -3.68 -4.37
N SER A 100 5.38 -3.13 -3.24
CA SER A 100 4.88 -3.49 -1.90
C SER A 100 3.43 -3.03 -1.69
N LEU A 101 3.09 -1.82 -2.17
CA LEU A 101 1.73 -1.30 -2.11
C LEU A 101 0.75 -2.16 -2.91
N ILE A 102 1.14 -2.61 -4.11
CA ILE A 102 0.33 -3.54 -4.92
C ILE A 102 0.15 -4.86 -4.17
N ARG A 103 1.21 -5.41 -3.56
CA ARG A 103 1.12 -6.64 -2.75
C ARG A 103 0.11 -6.48 -1.60
N ILE A 104 0.19 -5.38 -0.85
CA ILE A 104 -0.73 -5.07 0.26
C ILE A 104 -2.18 -5.03 -0.23
N ILE A 105 -2.45 -4.34 -1.34
CA ILE A 105 -3.80 -4.23 -1.92
C ILE A 105 -4.29 -5.60 -2.42
N ALA A 106 -3.43 -6.37 -3.10
CA ALA A 106 -3.77 -7.69 -3.60
C ALA A 106 -4.10 -8.66 -2.47
N GLU A 107 -3.32 -8.64 -1.38
CA GLU A 107 -3.53 -9.49 -0.20
C GLU A 107 -4.85 -9.15 0.51
N ALA A 108 -5.20 -7.86 0.60
CA ALA A 108 -6.50 -7.42 1.13
C ALA A 108 -7.67 -8.02 0.35
N PHE A 109 -7.61 -8.01 -0.99
CA PHE A 109 -8.65 -8.60 -1.83
C PHE A 109 -8.65 -10.13 -1.84
N LEU A 110 -7.49 -10.76 -1.67
CA LEU A 110 -7.36 -12.21 -1.61
C LEU A 110 -8.01 -12.76 -0.33
N ARG A 111 -7.92 -12.01 0.76
CA ARG A 111 -8.48 -12.36 2.07
C ARG A 111 -9.87 -11.77 2.31
N ASP A 112 -10.49 -11.20 1.28
CA ASP A 112 -11.81 -10.56 1.34
C ASP A 112 -11.94 -9.54 2.49
N ALA A 113 -10.84 -8.82 2.80
CA ALA A 113 -10.77 -7.82 3.87
C ALA A 113 -11.70 -6.62 3.62
N ILE A 114 -12.08 -6.38 2.37
CA ILE A 114 -12.99 -5.32 1.98
C ILE A 114 -13.84 -5.75 0.78
N ASP A 115 -15.15 -5.50 0.87
CA ASP A 115 -16.07 -5.79 -0.23
C ASP A 115 -15.70 -4.97 -1.47
N ARG A 116 -15.64 -5.62 -2.64
CA ARG A 116 -15.26 -4.99 -3.91
C ARG A 116 -16.20 -3.85 -4.30
N SER A 117 -17.46 -3.87 -3.89
CA SER A 117 -18.43 -2.79 -4.12
C SER A 117 -18.20 -1.55 -3.25
N HIS A 118 -17.40 -1.67 -2.18
CA HIS A 118 -17.10 -0.55 -1.29
C HIS A 118 -16.33 0.55 -2.04
N SER A 119 -16.63 1.82 -1.76
CA SER A 119 -16.01 2.97 -2.46
C SER A 119 -14.48 3.00 -2.32
N VAL A 120 -13.97 2.62 -1.15
CA VAL A 120 -12.52 2.49 -0.90
C VAL A 120 -11.91 1.36 -1.74
N ALA A 121 -12.58 0.21 -1.85
CA ALA A 121 -12.11 -0.88 -2.71
C ALA A 121 -12.03 -0.45 -4.18
N GLN A 122 -13.03 0.29 -4.65
CA GLN A 122 -13.01 0.87 -6.00
C GLN A 122 -11.83 1.83 -6.20
N ARG A 123 -11.50 2.67 -5.20
CA ARG A 123 -10.30 3.52 -5.23
C ARG A 123 -9.01 2.71 -5.29
N MET A 124 -8.89 1.64 -4.50
CA MET A 124 -7.72 0.75 -4.54
C MET A 124 -7.53 0.14 -5.93
N ILE A 125 -8.63 -0.32 -6.58
CA ILE A 125 -8.60 -0.87 -7.94
C ILE A 125 -8.15 0.20 -8.95
N MET A 126 -8.68 1.43 -8.86
CA MET A 126 -8.26 2.53 -9.73
C MET A 126 -6.77 2.84 -9.60
N ILE A 127 -6.24 2.85 -8.37
CA ILE A 127 -4.82 3.05 -8.09
C ILE A 127 -3.96 1.95 -8.75
N VAL A 128 -4.31 0.67 -8.53
CA VAL A 128 -3.57 -0.46 -9.12
C VAL A 128 -3.61 -0.40 -10.65
N ASN A 129 -4.76 -0.13 -11.24
CA ASN A 129 -4.91 0.01 -12.69
C ASN A 129 -4.10 1.20 -13.23
N GLY A 130 -4.09 2.33 -12.52
CA GLY A 130 -3.30 3.50 -12.88
C GLY A 130 -1.80 3.18 -12.94
N ILE A 131 -1.30 2.40 -11.99
CA ILE A 131 0.10 1.96 -11.97
C ILE A 131 0.40 1.02 -13.15
N GLN A 132 -0.46 0.04 -13.43
CA GLN A 132 -0.28 -0.86 -14.57
C GLN A 132 -0.25 -0.11 -15.91
N VAL A 133 -1.14 0.86 -16.10
CA VAL A 133 -1.15 1.71 -17.29
C VAL A 133 0.15 2.51 -17.42
N ILE A 134 0.67 3.06 -16.31
CA ILE A 134 1.97 3.75 -16.30
C ILE A 134 3.09 2.79 -16.65
N THR A 135 3.16 1.58 -16.08
CA THR A 135 4.20 0.61 -16.41
C THR A 135 4.15 0.22 -17.89
N VAL A 136 2.96 -0.06 -18.44
CA VAL A 136 2.79 -0.36 -19.86
C VAL A 136 3.12 0.85 -20.74
N PHE A 137 2.75 2.05 -20.34
CA PHE A 137 3.06 3.29 -21.07
C PHE A 137 4.54 3.66 -21.02
N TYR A 138 5.23 3.44 -19.90
CA TYR A 138 6.68 3.58 -19.80
C TYR A 138 7.38 2.51 -20.64
N LEU A 139 6.91 1.27 -20.61
CA LEU A 139 7.40 0.23 -21.54
C LEU A 139 7.11 0.59 -22.99
N HIS A 140 6.00 1.27 -23.29
CA HIS A 140 5.65 1.76 -24.62
C HIS A 140 6.52 2.96 -25.03
N LEU A 141 6.73 3.97 -24.19
CA LEU A 141 7.61 5.11 -24.45
C LEU A 141 9.09 4.69 -24.53
N ILE A 142 9.52 3.76 -23.68
CA ILE A 142 10.81 3.11 -23.79
C ILE A 142 10.84 2.34 -25.11
N LYS A 143 9.82 1.53 -25.45
CA LYS A 143 9.71 0.92 -26.78
C LYS A 143 9.84 1.95 -27.89
N TYR A 144 9.22 3.12 -27.85
CA TYR A 144 9.31 4.12 -28.94
C TYR A 144 10.68 4.82 -28.99
N LYS A 145 11.31 5.11 -27.85
CA LYS A 145 12.71 5.60 -27.82
C LYS A 145 13.71 4.52 -28.24
N VAL A 146 13.41 3.27 -27.92
CA VAL A 146 14.24 2.10 -28.19
C VAL A 146 13.93 1.53 -29.59
N TYR A 147 12.78 1.81 -30.23
CA TYR A 147 12.43 1.39 -31.59
C TYR A 147 13.31 2.09 -32.64
N THR A 148 13.72 3.33 -32.38
CA THR A 148 14.80 4.00 -33.15
C THR A 148 16.14 3.28 -32.98
N TYR A 149 16.37 2.61 -31.84
CA TYR A 149 17.54 1.79 -31.54
C TYR A 149 17.40 0.29 -31.93
N ILE A 150 16.19 -0.23 -32.14
CA ILE A 150 15.90 -1.67 -32.34
C ILE A 150 15.85 -2.06 -33.82
N ILE A 151 15.81 -1.12 -34.77
CA ILE A 151 16.26 -1.43 -36.14
C ILE A 151 17.71 -1.97 -36.11
N ILE A 152 18.50 -1.67 -35.07
CA ILE A 152 19.86 -2.20 -34.87
C ILE A 152 19.86 -3.57 -34.14
N THR A 153 18.75 -4.02 -33.56
CA THR A 153 18.70 -5.31 -32.84
C THR A 153 17.39 -6.06 -33.09
N ASP A 154 17.29 -6.63 -34.29
CA ASP A 154 16.72 -7.96 -34.59
C ASP A 154 17.14 -9.07 -33.59
N PHE A 155 17.98 -8.75 -32.60
CA PHE A 155 18.48 -9.57 -31.52
C PHE A 155 17.44 -9.86 -30.41
N TYR A 156 16.43 -8.99 -30.21
CA TYR A 156 15.38 -9.20 -29.19
C TYR A 156 14.25 -10.16 -29.65
N ILE A 157 14.39 -10.75 -30.84
CA ILE A 157 13.63 -11.89 -31.36
C ILE A 157 13.69 -13.12 -30.41
N ASN A 158 14.64 -13.15 -29.46
CA ASN A 158 14.78 -14.21 -28.46
C ASN A 158 14.27 -13.84 -27.05
N TYR A 159 13.77 -12.62 -26.84
CA TYR A 159 12.93 -12.33 -25.67
C TYR A 159 11.56 -12.97 -25.92
N ILE A 160 10.95 -13.52 -24.87
CA ILE A 160 9.55 -13.99 -24.78
C ILE A 160 9.26 -15.46 -25.14
N PHE A 161 9.86 -16.06 -26.18
CA PHE A 161 9.49 -17.44 -26.56
C PHE A 161 9.83 -18.54 -25.52
N SER A 162 10.68 -18.25 -24.53
CA SER A 162 11.32 -19.30 -23.71
C SER A 162 10.88 -19.42 -22.25
N ASN A 163 10.22 -18.44 -21.59
CA ASN A 163 10.30 -18.45 -20.11
C ASN A 163 9.06 -18.27 -19.23
N PHE A 164 7.81 -18.03 -19.66
CA PHE A 164 6.69 -18.08 -18.67
C PHE A 164 5.37 -18.64 -19.23
N PHE A 165 5.49 -19.80 -19.85
CA PHE A 165 4.40 -20.71 -20.22
C PHE A 165 3.84 -21.52 -19.01
N PHE A 166 4.00 -21.07 -17.76
CA PHE A 166 3.83 -21.97 -16.58
C PHE A 166 3.02 -21.44 -15.39
N ILE A 167 2.19 -20.40 -15.53
CA ILE A 167 1.21 -20.07 -14.47
C ILE A 167 -0.22 -20.00 -15.05
N LEU A 168 -0.81 -21.19 -15.12
CA LEU A 168 -2.23 -21.59 -15.09
C LEU A 168 -3.20 -21.02 -16.16
N ILE A 169 -3.37 -21.74 -17.28
CA ILE A 169 -4.32 -22.86 -17.49
C ILE A 169 -3.75 -23.74 -18.60
#